data_AF-A0A2A2DD78-F1
#
_entry.id   AF-A0A2A2DD78-F1
#
_cell.length_a   1.000
_cell.length_b   1.000
_cell.length_c   1.000
_cell.angle_alpha   90.00
_cell.angle_beta   90.00
_cell.angle_gamma   90.00
#
_symmetry.space_group_name_H-M   'P 1'
#
loop_
_entity.id
_entity.type
_entity.pdbx_description
1 polymer ?
#
loop_
_entity_poly.entity_id
_entity_poly.type
_entity_poly.pdbx_seq_one_letter_code
_entity_poly.pdbx_strand_id
1 'polypeptide(L)'
;MTPGRGPVPRAGCWFTVLPDGPHASTAVRRLRGRGCRTVAHASGRPWLLGCWTDDELVVACQGEVRLAVAGPCSLGGAELAGRLRGVRSPFDVEDALRGAHGGFHVLASLAGEVYARGSLSGARRLYWTSVDGTAVAADRARTLAWLTDADPDPAQLAARLAGPGLPYPLDGGAMWCGVHTVPPGDALRLDRDGNGGAVRRWWLPPPVGLSVAEGAPGLLAALREAVSLRVTPGRALGADLSGGPAATALCLLAAEAGARLVTSGAPG
;
A
#
# COMPACT_ATOMS: atom_id res chain seq x y z
N MET A 1 27.45 23.98 4.13
CA MET A 1 26.03 24.14 3.76
C MET A 1 25.28 22.94 4.29
N THR A 2 24.46 23.12 5.32
CA THR A 2 23.64 22.06 5.91
C THR A 2 22.52 21.72 4.92
N PRO A 3 22.41 20.48 4.39
CA PRO A 3 21.32 20.14 3.50
C PRO A 3 20.00 20.28 4.26
N GLY A 4 19.09 21.07 3.70
CA GLY A 4 17.86 21.49 4.36
C GLY A 4 16.94 20.31 4.67
N ARG A 5 16.58 20.18 5.96
CA ARG A 5 15.49 19.33 6.45
C ARG A 5 14.16 19.81 5.85
N GLY A 6 13.80 19.28 4.68
CA GLY A 6 12.48 19.51 4.11
C GLY A 6 11.36 18.92 5.01
N PRO A 7 10.22 19.61 5.17
CA PRO A 7 9.04 19.02 5.82
C PRO A 7 8.54 17.83 4.99
N VAL A 8 8.04 16.77 5.66
CA VAL A 8 7.24 15.75 4.99
C VAL A 8 5.99 16.43 4.44
N PRO A 9 5.66 16.32 3.14
CA PRO A 9 4.44 16.94 2.61
C PRO A 9 3.22 16.46 3.40
N ARG A 10 2.45 17.40 3.94
CA ARG A 10 1.18 17.16 4.68
C ARG A 10 0.04 16.64 3.80
N ALA A 11 0.24 16.50 2.49
CA ALA A 11 -0.80 16.05 1.58
C ALA A 11 -0.87 14.51 1.52
N GLY A 12 -1.99 13.96 2.02
CA GLY A 12 -2.40 12.56 1.89
C GLY A 12 -1.88 11.59 2.95
N CYS A 13 -2.63 10.52 3.18
CA CYS A 13 -2.27 9.41 4.07
C CYS A 13 -0.85 8.89 3.84
N TRP A 14 -0.05 8.79 4.91
CA TRP A 14 1.26 8.14 4.92
C TRP A 14 1.46 7.35 6.22
N PHE A 15 2.27 6.31 6.14
CA PHE A 15 2.59 5.50 7.31
C PHE A 15 3.97 4.88 7.22
N THR A 16 4.54 4.59 8.38
CA THR A 16 5.68 3.68 8.58
C THR A 16 5.23 2.49 9.39
N VAL A 17 5.81 1.33 9.08
CA VAL A 17 5.60 0.07 9.78
C VAL A 17 6.88 -0.27 10.55
N LEU A 18 6.72 -0.55 11.82
CA LEU A 18 7.80 -0.83 12.77
C LEU A 18 7.68 -2.27 13.29
N PRO A 19 8.79 -2.93 13.62
CA PRO A 19 8.77 -4.23 14.29
C PRO A 19 8.43 -4.08 15.79
N ASP A 20 7.99 -5.17 16.41
CA ASP A 20 7.58 -5.22 17.82
C ASP A 20 8.78 -5.35 18.79
N GLY A 21 9.89 -4.71 18.45
CA GLY A 21 11.19 -4.87 19.10
C GLY A 21 11.66 -3.57 19.76
N PRO A 22 12.51 -3.64 20.81
CA PRO A 22 13.08 -2.44 21.42
C PRO A 22 13.94 -1.62 20.44
N HIS A 23 14.51 -2.26 19.41
CA HIS A 23 15.35 -1.62 18.41
C HIS A 23 14.58 -0.65 17.48
N ALA A 24 13.25 -0.79 17.38
CA ALA A 24 12.40 0.18 16.68
C ALA A 24 12.42 1.59 17.31
N SER A 25 12.88 1.72 18.55
CA SER A 25 12.89 2.99 19.30
C SER A 25 13.65 4.11 18.61
N THR A 26 14.71 3.81 17.85
CA THR A 26 15.43 4.86 17.10
C THR A 26 14.60 5.39 15.94
N ALA A 27 13.96 4.52 15.16
CA ALA A 27 13.05 4.94 14.09
C ALA A 27 11.87 5.75 14.68
N VAL A 28 11.26 5.28 15.77
CA VAL A 28 10.20 6.00 16.50
C VAL A 28 10.68 7.40 16.90
N ARG A 29 11.86 7.51 17.53
CA ARG A 29 12.44 8.80 17.94
C ARG A 29 12.65 9.75 16.77
N ARG A 30 13.17 9.25 15.64
CA ARG A 30 13.35 10.06 14.43
C ARG A 30 11.99 10.56 13.92
N LEU A 31 10.95 9.73 13.94
CA LEU A 31 9.58 10.05 13.51
C LEU A 31 8.77 10.95 14.46
N ARG A 32 9.21 11.16 15.71
CA ARG A 32 8.50 11.98 16.70
C ARG A 32 8.26 13.40 16.20
N GLY A 33 7.07 13.93 16.47
CA GLY A 33 6.65 15.27 16.04
C GLY A 33 6.29 15.37 14.55
N ARG A 34 6.37 14.28 13.78
CA ARG A 34 5.95 14.25 12.38
C ARG A 34 4.70 13.39 12.14
N GLY A 35 4.59 12.27 12.85
CA GLY A 35 3.37 11.49 12.89
C GLY A 35 2.31 12.17 13.76
N CYS A 36 1.05 12.10 13.32
CA CYS A 36 -0.10 12.57 14.08
C CYS A 36 -0.94 11.40 14.64
N ARG A 37 -0.67 10.16 14.20
CA ARG A 37 -1.34 8.95 14.67
C ARG A 37 -0.35 7.81 14.89
N THR A 38 -0.70 6.97 15.87
CA THR A 38 0.04 5.77 16.26
C THR A 38 -0.92 4.62 16.46
N VAL A 39 -0.63 3.46 15.88
CA VAL A 39 -1.27 2.19 16.23
C VAL A 39 -0.23 1.32 16.92
N ALA A 40 -0.59 0.71 18.04
CA ALA A 40 0.31 -0.15 18.79
C ALA A 40 0.20 -1.63 18.37
N HIS A 41 1.30 -2.36 18.52
CA HIS A 41 1.30 -3.80 18.67
C HIS A 41 0.48 -4.23 19.88
N ALA A 42 0.18 -5.53 20.01
CA ALA A 42 -0.43 -6.07 21.22
C ALA A 42 0.44 -5.88 22.47
N SER A 43 1.77 -5.83 22.30
CA SER A 43 2.74 -5.49 23.35
C SER A 43 2.64 -4.05 23.87
N GLY A 44 1.91 -3.16 23.17
CA GLY A 44 1.87 -1.73 23.43
C GLY A 44 2.97 -0.91 22.73
N ARG A 45 3.96 -1.54 22.09
CA ARG A 45 4.97 -0.83 21.30
C ARG A 45 4.37 -0.23 20.02
N PRO A 46 4.90 0.90 19.49
CA PRO A 46 4.41 1.46 18.24
C PRO A 46 4.60 0.50 17.06
N TRP A 47 3.51 0.21 16.34
CA TRP A 47 3.50 -0.59 15.12
C TRP A 47 3.40 0.28 13.87
N LEU A 48 2.35 1.11 13.80
CA LEU A 48 2.14 2.06 12.72
C LEU A 48 2.32 3.48 13.25
N LEU A 49 3.07 4.29 12.52
CA LEU A 49 3.24 5.72 12.79
C LEU A 49 3.02 6.50 11.51
N GLY A 50 2.29 7.60 11.55
CA GLY A 50 2.10 8.44 10.37
C GLY A 50 0.93 9.40 10.51
N CYS A 51 0.31 9.74 9.39
CA CYS A 51 -0.88 10.58 9.34
C CYS A 51 -1.87 10.03 8.33
N TRP A 52 -3.11 9.86 8.77
CA TRP A 52 -4.24 9.37 7.99
C TRP A 52 -5.55 9.77 8.68
N THR A 53 -6.63 9.75 7.94
CA THR A 53 -8.02 9.85 8.42
C THR A 53 -8.58 8.48 8.79
N ASP A 54 -9.73 8.42 9.47
CA ASP A 54 -10.34 7.15 9.89
C ASP A 54 -10.80 6.29 8.71
N ASP A 55 -11.09 6.91 7.56
CA ASP A 55 -11.47 6.25 6.31
C ASP A 55 -10.27 5.81 5.45
N GLU A 56 -9.10 6.44 5.63
CA GLU A 56 -7.88 6.08 4.88
C GLU A 56 -7.17 4.84 5.44
N LEU A 57 -7.37 4.50 6.72
CA LEU A 57 -6.73 3.34 7.35
C LEU A 57 -7.65 2.75 8.42
N VAL A 58 -8.15 1.54 8.15
CA VAL A 58 -9.01 0.78 9.05
C VAL A 58 -8.18 -0.26 9.79
N VAL A 59 -8.29 -0.29 11.12
CA VAL A 59 -7.62 -1.28 11.98
C VAL A 59 -8.64 -2.21 12.61
N ALA A 60 -8.40 -3.51 12.50
CA ALA A 60 -9.12 -4.56 13.21
C ALA A 60 -8.17 -5.27 14.20
N CYS A 61 -8.70 -5.65 15.35
CA CYS A 61 -7.95 -6.26 16.44
C CYS A 61 -8.64 -7.54 16.91
N GLN A 62 -7.88 -8.62 17.14
CA GLN A 62 -8.36 -9.85 17.77
C GLN A 62 -7.20 -10.46 18.58
N GLY A 63 -7.34 -10.55 19.90
CA GLY A 63 -6.26 -11.07 20.77
C GLY A 63 -4.93 -10.34 20.55
N GLU A 64 -3.90 -11.08 20.13
CA GLU A 64 -2.57 -10.56 19.77
C GLU A 64 -2.44 -10.11 18.29
N VAL A 65 -3.47 -10.38 17.48
CA VAL A 65 -3.48 -10.08 16.05
C VAL A 65 -4.01 -8.66 15.82
N ARG A 66 -3.29 -7.90 15.01
CA ARG A 66 -3.73 -6.60 14.48
C ARG A 66 -3.64 -6.66 12.96
N LEU A 67 -4.67 -6.16 12.28
CA LEU A 67 -4.69 -6.02 10.83
C LEU A 67 -5.12 -4.61 10.48
N ALA A 68 -4.30 -3.93 9.70
CA ALA A 68 -4.60 -2.62 9.15
C ALA A 68 -4.67 -2.71 7.64
N VAL A 69 -5.74 -2.15 7.09
CA VAL A 69 -5.96 -1.98 5.65
C VAL A 69 -5.94 -0.50 5.35
N ALA A 70 -4.99 -0.05 4.52
CA ALA A 70 -4.80 1.36 4.20
C ALA A 70 -5.14 1.64 2.74
N GLY A 71 -6.17 2.46 2.50
CA GLY A 71 -6.73 2.78 1.19
C GLY A 71 -8.10 2.12 0.92
N PRO A 72 -8.74 2.43 -0.24
CA PRO A 72 -10.08 1.95 -0.55
C PRO A 72 -10.16 0.44 -0.55
N CYS A 73 -11.01 -0.12 0.31
CA CYS A 73 -11.25 -1.55 0.45
C CYS A 73 -12.76 -1.79 0.57
N SER A 74 -13.24 -2.85 -0.08
CA SER A 74 -14.62 -3.32 0.00
C SER A 74 -15.02 -3.85 1.37
N LEU A 75 -14.06 -4.29 2.18
CA LEU A 75 -14.32 -4.80 3.53
C LEU A 75 -14.29 -3.67 4.56
N GLY A 76 -15.36 -3.57 5.35
CA GLY A 76 -15.44 -2.66 6.49
C GLY A 76 -14.76 -3.20 7.75
N GLY A 77 -14.59 -2.35 8.76
CA GLY A 77 -13.90 -2.72 10.02
C GLY A 77 -14.55 -3.89 10.78
N ALA A 78 -15.89 -3.96 10.83
CA ALA A 78 -16.61 -5.05 11.49
C ALA A 78 -16.38 -6.40 10.78
N GLU A 79 -16.36 -6.40 9.45
CA GLU A 79 -16.11 -7.61 8.66
C GLU A 79 -14.66 -8.07 8.82
N LEU A 80 -13.69 -7.14 8.74
CA LEU A 80 -12.28 -7.44 9.02
C LEU A 80 -12.10 -8.06 10.43
N ALA A 81 -12.73 -7.49 11.45
CA ALA A 81 -12.66 -8.01 12.82
C ALA A 81 -13.26 -9.44 12.94
N GLY A 82 -14.34 -9.73 12.21
CA GLY A 82 -14.93 -11.07 12.16
C GLY A 82 -13.97 -12.10 11.54
N ARG A 83 -13.30 -11.73 10.45
CA ARG A 83 -12.37 -12.61 9.71
C ARG A 83 -11.06 -12.84 10.45
N LEU A 84 -10.64 -11.93 11.33
CA LEU A 84 -9.43 -12.09 12.14
C LEU A 84 -9.44 -13.28 13.10
N ARG A 85 -10.61 -13.83 13.46
CA ARG A 85 -10.71 -14.96 14.41
C ARG A 85 -9.91 -16.19 13.98
N GLY A 86 -9.76 -16.42 12.68
CA GLY A 86 -9.00 -17.55 12.11
C GLY A 86 -7.51 -17.27 11.86
N VAL A 87 -7.06 -16.02 12.00
CA VAL A 87 -5.69 -15.62 11.61
C VAL A 87 -4.68 -16.03 12.68
N ARG A 88 -3.69 -16.84 12.31
CA ARG A 88 -2.60 -17.30 13.19
C ARG A 88 -1.21 -17.09 12.59
N SER A 89 -1.14 -16.93 11.28
CA SER A 89 0.09 -16.80 10.51
C SER A 89 -0.05 -15.73 9.42
N PRO A 90 1.06 -15.26 8.84
CA PRO A 90 1.02 -14.38 7.67
C PRO A 90 0.25 -14.95 6.47
N PHE A 91 0.14 -16.28 6.35
CA PHE A 91 -0.58 -16.92 5.26
C PHE A 91 -2.10 -16.74 5.41
N ASP A 92 -2.60 -16.77 6.66
CA ASP A 92 -4.02 -16.59 6.97
C ASP A 92 -4.49 -15.15 6.73
N VAL A 93 -3.58 -14.18 6.67
CA VAL A 93 -3.89 -12.76 6.41
C VAL A 93 -4.50 -12.59 5.02
N GLU A 94 -3.92 -13.25 4.00
CA GLU A 94 -4.46 -13.17 2.64
C GLU A 94 -5.77 -13.96 2.50
N ASP A 95 -5.93 -15.04 3.27
CA ASP A 95 -7.20 -15.77 3.32
C ASP A 95 -8.33 -14.92 3.94
N ALA A 96 -8.03 -14.21 5.03
CA ALA A 96 -8.96 -13.27 5.66
C ALA A 96 -9.38 -12.14 4.69
N LEU A 97 -8.59 -11.84 3.67
CA LEU A 97 -8.89 -10.83 2.66
C LEU A 97 -9.44 -11.42 1.35
N ARG A 98 -9.71 -12.73 1.30
CA ARG A 98 -10.29 -13.38 0.12
C ARG A 98 -11.60 -12.70 -0.28
N GLY A 99 -11.73 -12.36 -1.56
CA GLY A 99 -12.89 -11.64 -2.11
C GLY A 99 -12.87 -10.13 -1.91
N ALA A 100 -11.91 -9.58 -1.13
CA ALA A 100 -11.76 -8.14 -1.02
C ALA A 100 -11.24 -7.55 -2.34
N HIS A 101 -11.96 -6.58 -2.90
CA HIS A 101 -11.51 -5.73 -3.99
C HIS A 101 -11.23 -4.30 -3.49
N GLY A 102 -10.35 -3.58 -4.20
CA GLY A 102 -9.93 -2.23 -3.82
C GLY A 102 -8.51 -1.89 -4.28
N GLY A 103 -7.92 -0.87 -3.66
CA GLY A 103 -6.56 -0.43 -3.91
C GLY A 103 -5.89 -0.04 -2.60
N PHE A 104 -5.45 -1.06 -1.85
CA PHE A 104 -5.04 -0.91 -0.46
C PHE A 104 -3.73 -1.63 -0.13
N HIS A 105 -3.04 -1.14 0.89
CA HIS A 105 -1.98 -1.86 1.60
C HIS A 105 -2.58 -2.79 2.64
N VAL A 106 -1.84 -3.84 2.97
CA VAL A 106 -2.18 -4.76 4.06
C VAL A 106 -1.01 -4.87 4.99
N LEU A 107 -1.27 -4.57 6.26
CA LEU A 107 -0.29 -4.55 7.32
C LEU A 107 -0.87 -5.42 8.43
N ALA A 108 -0.16 -6.44 8.87
CA ALA A 108 -0.55 -7.24 10.02
C ALA A 108 0.58 -7.29 11.05
N SER A 109 0.20 -7.26 12.32
CA SER A 109 1.06 -7.66 13.44
C SER A 109 0.51 -8.94 14.06
N LEU A 110 1.37 -9.94 14.16
CA LEU A 110 1.03 -11.32 14.50
C LEU A 110 2.00 -11.81 15.57
N ALA A 111 1.64 -11.70 16.84
CA ALA A 111 2.46 -12.15 17.97
C ALA A 111 3.91 -11.60 17.95
N GLY A 112 4.08 -10.35 17.48
CA GLY A 112 5.36 -9.65 17.36
C GLY A 112 6.00 -9.71 15.97
N GLU A 113 5.59 -10.62 15.11
CA GLU A 113 5.97 -10.61 13.70
C GLU A 113 5.14 -9.58 12.93
N VAL A 114 5.71 -9.00 11.88
CA VAL A 114 4.99 -8.09 10.97
C VAL A 114 4.91 -8.71 9.58
N TYR A 115 3.74 -8.61 8.98
CA TYR A 115 3.51 -8.85 7.56
C TYR A 115 3.04 -7.55 6.92
N ALA A 116 3.66 -7.12 5.82
CA ALA A 116 3.28 -5.89 5.15
C ALA A 116 3.41 -6.04 3.63
N ARG A 117 2.38 -5.63 2.89
CA ARG A 117 2.43 -5.60 1.42
C ARG A 117 1.69 -4.41 0.81
N GLY A 118 2.08 -4.12 -0.41
CA GLY A 118 1.35 -3.24 -1.32
C GLY A 118 0.15 -3.91 -1.99
N SER A 119 -0.39 -3.24 -3.01
CA SER A 119 -1.38 -3.83 -3.92
C SER A 119 -0.69 -4.67 -5.00
N LEU A 120 -1.37 -5.71 -5.50
CA LEU A 120 -0.86 -6.53 -6.60
C LEU A 120 -0.55 -5.75 -7.88
N SER A 121 -1.31 -4.68 -8.18
CA SER A 121 -1.08 -3.83 -9.36
C SER A 121 0.14 -2.91 -9.25
N GLY A 122 0.78 -2.82 -8.07
CA GLY A 122 1.85 -1.87 -7.80
C GLY A 122 1.39 -0.41 -7.63
N ALA A 123 0.08 -0.12 -7.67
CA ALA A 123 -0.47 1.23 -7.44
C ALA A 123 -0.26 1.70 -5.99
N ARG A 124 -0.31 0.79 -5.03
CA ARG A 124 0.07 1.00 -3.62
C ARG A 124 1.42 0.32 -3.40
N ARG A 125 2.51 1.07 -3.58
CA ARG A 125 3.87 0.55 -3.36
C ARG A 125 4.21 0.50 -1.86
N LEU A 126 5.07 -0.44 -1.49
CA LEU A 126 5.65 -0.53 -0.15
C LEU A 126 7.17 -0.54 -0.30
N TYR A 127 7.85 0.12 0.62
CA TYR A 127 9.30 0.22 0.65
C TYR A 127 9.82 -0.21 2.02
N TRP A 128 11.08 -0.58 2.09
CA TRP A 128 11.75 -0.88 3.34
C TRP A 128 13.23 -0.46 3.33
N THR A 129 13.79 -0.26 4.52
CA THR A 129 15.20 0.02 4.74
C THR A 129 15.62 -0.47 6.13
N SER A 130 16.90 -0.39 6.46
CA SER A 130 17.42 -0.64 7.80
C SER A 130 17.78 0.68 8.49
N VAL A 131 17.22 0.92 9.68
CA VAL A 131 17.56 2.06 10.55
C VAL A 131 18.32 1.51 11.75
N ASP A 132 19.62 1.78 11.82
CA ASP A 132 20.50 1.31 12.90
C ASP A 132 20.38 -0.21 13.14
N GLY A 133 20.33 -0.99 12.04
CA GLY A 133 20.18 -2.45 12.07
C GLY A 133 18.74 -2.96 12.12
N THR A 134 17.75 -2.08 12.32
CA THR A 134 16.33 -2.45 12.42
C THR A 134 15.61 -2.25 11.09
N ALA A 135 15.04 -3.31 10.54
CA ALA A 135 14.21 -3.21 9.35
C ALA A 135 12.90 -2.46 9.62
N VAL A 136 12.60 -1.44 8.79
CA VAL A 136 11.38 -0.63 8.85
C VAL A 136 10.78 -0.48 7.46
N ALA A 137 9.47 -0.32 7.38
CA ALA A 137 8.76 -0.16 6.10
C ALA A 137 7.99 1.16 6.02
N ALA A 138 7.65 1.61 4.82
CA ALA A 138 6.76 2.75 4.61
C ALA A 138 6.04 2.68 3.26
N ASP A 139 4.92 3.37 3.14
CA ASP A 139 4.19 3.56 1.87
C ASP A 139 4.95 4.43 0.86
N ARG A 140 5.93 5.20 1.34
CA ARG A 140 6.72 6.16 0.54
C ARG A 140 8.21 5.96 0.75
N ALA A 141 8.94 5.77 -0.35
CA ALA A 141 10.40 5.70 -0.32
C ALA A 141 11.05 6.94 0.32
N ARG A 142 10.46 8.13 0.09
CA ARG A 142 10.95 9.40 0.65
C ARG A 142 10.90 9.43 2.18
N THR A 143 9.91 8.78 2.80
CA THR A 143 9.81 8.70 4.27
C THR A 143 11.00 7.92 4.84
N LEU A 144 11.38 6.83 4.17
CA LEU A 144 12.53 6.02 4.55
C LEU A 144 13.86 6.74 4.29
N ALA A 145 13.99 7.40 3.14
CA ALA A 145 15.18 8.19 2.82
C ALA A 145 15.43 9.28 3.87
N TRP A 146 14.37 9.95 4.34
CA TRP A 146 14.50 10.92 5.43
C TRP A 146 14.89 10.26 6.76
N LEU A 147 14.40 9.05 7.05
CA LEU A 147 14.78 8.33 8.28
C LEU A 147 16.25 7.96 8.30
N THR A 148 16.85 7.66 7.15
CA THR A 148 18.24 7.22 7.00
C THR A 148 19.20 8.30 6.52
N ASP A 149 18.70 9.51 6.25
CA ASP A 149 19.45 10.60 5.60
C ASP A 149 20.07 10.17 4.25
N ALA A 150 19.31 9.37 3.48
CA ALA A 150 19.76 8.84 2.21
C ALA A 150 19.72 9.88 1.09
N ASP A 151 20.79 9.90 0.30
CA ASP A 151 20.85 10.64 -0.96
C ASP A 151 20.04 9.95 -2.07
N PRO A 152 19.59 10.71 -3.10
CA PRO A 152 19.03 10.12 -4.31
C PRO A 152 20.03 9.17 -4.97
N ASP A 153 19.55 8.04 -5.49
CA ASP A 153 20.39 7.08 -6.22
C ASP A 153 20.71 7.62 -7.63
N PRO A 154 21.98 7.94 -7.95
CA PRO A 154 22.34 8.49 -9.25
C PRO A 154 22.06 7.54 -10.41
N ALA A 155 22.16 6.22 -10.20
CA ALA A 155 21.87 5.25 -11.24
C ALA A 155 20.37 5.20 -11.54
N GLN A 156 19.52 5.26 -10.51
CA GLN A 156 18.06 5.32 -10.67
C GLN A 156 17.60 6.62 -11.34
N LEU A 157 18.28 7.74 -11.06
CA LEU A 157 18.08 9.02 -11.73
C LEU A 157 18.50 8.98 -13.19
N ALA A 158 19.73 8.56 -13.47
CA ALA A 158 20.26 8.46 -14.83
C ALA A 158 19.38 7.56 -15.70
N ALA A 159 18.95 6.41 -15.18
CA ALA A 159 18.09 5.47 -15.87
C ALA A 159 16.74 6.11 -16.28
N ARG A 160 16.13 6.93 -15.40
CA ARG A 160 14.85 7.61 -15.69
C ARG A 160 14.99 8.85 -16.56
N LEU A 161 16.17 9.47 -16.60
CA LEU A 161 16.47 10.58 -17.49
C LEU A 161 16.81 10.12 -18.91
N ALA A 162 17.27 8.88 -19.07
CA ALA A 162 17.72 8.34 -20.35
C ALA A 162 16.60 8.05 -21.37
N GLY A 163 15.32 8.02 -20.96
CA GLY A 163 14.22 7.72 -21.88
C GLY A 163 12.83 7.83 -21.25
N PRO A 164 11.77 7.63 -22.06
CA PRO A 164 10.38 7.89 -21.67
C PRO A 164 9.83 6.92 -20.61
N GLY A 165 10.60 5.90 -20.22
CA GLY A 165 10.25 4.98 -19.15
C GLY A 165 11.29 3.86 -19.03
N LEU A 166 11.33 3.22 -17.86
CA LEU A 166 12.12 2.03 -17.62
C LEU A 166 11.28 0.77 -17.87
N PRO A 167 11.86 -0.32 -18.40
CA PRO A 167 11.16 -1.58 -18.48
C PRO A 167 11.01 -2.20 -17.10
N TYR A 168 9.98 -3.01 -16.90
CA TYR A 168 9.89 -3.88 -15.73
C TYR A 168 11.09 -4.85 -15.67
N PRO A 169 11.74 -5.06 -14.51
CA PRO A 169 11.39 -4.54 -13.18
C PRO A 169 12.10 -3.23 -12.77
N LEU A 170 12.85 -2.59 -13.68
CA LEU A 170 13.66 -1.40 -13.36
C LEU A 170 12.79 -0.18 -13.01
N ASP A 171 11.57 -0.09 -13.54
CA ASP A 171 10.57 0.94 -13.23
C ASP A 171 10.07 0.91 -11.77
N GLY A 172 10.21 -0.25 -11.12
CA GLY A 172 9.82 -0.50 -9.73
C GLY A 172 10.83 0.00 -8.69
N GLY A 173 12.08 0.28 -9.07
CA GLY A 173 13.15 0.65 -8.14
C GLY A 173 12.85 1.92 -7.31
N ALA A 174 13.34 1.96 -6.07
CA ALA A 174 13.27 3.15 -5.24
C ALA A 174 14.29 4.21 -5.70
N MET A 175 13.99 5.48 -5.52
CA MET A 175 14.84 6.60 -5.98
C MET A 175 15.99 6.96 -5.04
N TRP A 176 16.18 6.23 -3.93
CA TRP A 176 17.05 6.63 -2.82
C TRP A 176 17.99 5.50 -2.45
N CYS A 177 19.26 5.83 -2.18
CA CYS A 177 20.27 4.87 -1.76
C CYS A 177 19.84 4.13 -0.49
N GLY A 178 19.99 2.80 -0.47
CA GLY A 178 19.64 1.97 0.69
C GLY A 178 18.15 1.87 1.00
N VAL A 179 17.27 2.39 0.14
CA VAL A 179 15.82 2.15 0.20
C VAL A 179 15.46 1.10 -0.84
N HIS A 180 14.69 0.10 -0.42
CA HIS A 180 14.33 -1.03 -1.27
C HIS A 180 12.82 -1.07 -1.51
N THR A 181 12.40 -1.36 -2.74
CA THR A 181 10.99 -1.59 -3.06
C THR A 181 10.60 -3.03 -2.71
N VAL A 182 9.42 -3.23 -2.14
CA VAL A 182 8.76 -4.54 -2.08
C VAL A 182 8.03 -4.75 -3.41
N PRO A 183 8.44 -5.71 -4.25
CA PRO A 183 7.83 -5.92 -5.56
C PRO A 183 6.32 -6.22 -5.47
N PRO A 184 5.51 -5.83 -6.47
CA PRO A 184 4.14 -6.29 -6.57
C PRO A 184 4.07 -7.83 -6.58
N GLY A 185 3.14 -8.42 -5.82
CA GLY A 185 3.05 -9.88 -5.63
C GLY A 185 3.94 -10.43 -4.50
N ASP A 186 4.82 -9.60 -3.94
CA ASP A 186 5.64 -9.92 -2.77
C ASP A 186 5.20 -9.09 -1.54
N ALA A 187 5.58 -9.58 -0.37
CA ALA A 187 5.27 -9.05 0.94
C ALA A 187 6.54 -9.02 1.78
N LEU A 188 6.68 -7.98 2.58
CA LEU A 188 7.72 -7.85 3.58
C LEU A 188 7.30 -8.55 4.86
N ARG A 189 8.21 -9.36 5.41
CA ARG A 189 8.11 -9.92 6.75
C ARG A 189 9.20 -9.33 7.63
N LEU A 190 8.83 -8.80 8.78
CA LEU A 190 9.78 -8.36 9.80
C LEU A 190 9.63 -9.29 11.00
N ASP A 191 10.75 -9.79 11.49
CA ASP A 191 10.78 -10.48 12.77
C ASP A 191 10.52 -9.49 13.93
N ARG A 192 10.24 -10.03 15.11
CA ARG A 192 10.01 -9.23 16.32
C ARG A 192 11.13 -8.23 16.61
N ASP A 193 12.39 -8.60 16.42
CA ASP A 193 13.53 -7.78 16.81
C ASP A 193 13.94 -6.76 15.72
N GLY A 194 13.39 -6.91 14.52
CA GLY A 194 13.74 -6.14 13.34
C GLY A 194 15.08 -6.53 12.73
N ASN A 195 15.63 -7.71 13.07
CA ASN A 195 16.98 -8.14 12.68
C ASN A 195 17.08 -8.57 11.20
N GLY A 196 15.98 -8.51 10.46
CA GLY A 196 15.97 -8.64 9.01
C GLY A 196 14.58 -8.42 8.40
N GLY A 197 14.56 -7.82 7.21
CA GLY A 197 13.38 -7.76 6.35
C GLY A 197 13.43 -8.89 5.32
N ALA A 198 12.51 -9.84 5.40
CA ALA A 198 12.40 -10.91 4.42
C ALA A 198 11.28 -10.60 3.41
N VAL A 199 11.64 -10.32 2.17
CA VAL A 199 10.66 -10.19 1.07
C VAL A 199 10.31 -11.60 0.58
N ARG A 200 9.01 -11.92 0.58
CA ARG A 200 8.47 -13.25 0.22
C ARG A 200 7.23 -13.09 -0.64
N ARG A 201 7.07 -13.98 -1.61
CA ARG A 201 5.90 -14.02 -2.48
C ARG A 201 4.63 -14.37 -1.68
N TRP A 202 3.57 -13.59 -1.86
CA TRP A 202 2.23 -13.87 -1.30
C TRP A 202 1.22 -14.23 -2.38
N TRP A 203 1.51 -13.89 -3.64
CA TRP A 203 0.61 -14.13 -4.75
C TRP A 203 1.31 -14.89 -5.88
N LEU A 204 0.58 -15.83 -6.48
CA LEU A 204 0.97 -16.52 -7.69
C LEU A 204 -0.14 -16.35 -8.73
N PRO A 205 0.21 -16.11 -10.01
CA PRO A 205 -0.78 -16.11 -11.08
C PRO A 205 -1.58 -17.42 -11.08
N PRO A 206 -2.93 -17.36 -11.11
CA PRO A 206 -3.72 -18.56 -11.27
C PRO A 206 -3.48 -19.16 -12.67
N PRO A 207 -3.71 -20.47 -12.85
CA PRO A 207 -3.67 -21.09 -14.18
C PRO A 207 -4.61 -20.38 -15.15
N VAL A 208 -4.15 -20.17 -16.39
CA VAL A 208 -5.00 -19.66 -17.46
C VAL A 208 -5.92 -20.80 -17.92
N GLY A 209 -7.23 -20.61 -17.80
CA GLY A 209 -8.18 -21.67 -18.13
C GLY A 209 -9.54 -21.24 -18.65
N LEU A 210 -9.86 -19.95 -18.66
CA LEU A 210 -11.14 -19.44 -19.15
C LEU A 210 -10.99 -18.84 -20.55
N SER A 211 -11.94 -19.13 -21.43
CA SER A 211 -12.11 -18.40 -22.68
C SER A 211 -12.60 -16.98 -22.42
N VAL A 212 -12.51 -16.11 -23.44
CA VAL A 212 -13.03 -14.73 -23.34
C VAL A 212 -14.53 -14.71 -23.03
N ALA A 213 -15.31 -15.61 -23.65
CA ALA A 213 -16.76 -15.68 -23.43
C ALA A 213 -17.11 -16.07 -21.99
N GLU A 214 -16.32 -16.97 -21.39
CA GLU A 214 -16.50 -17.40 -20.00
C GLU A 214 -16.03 -16.34 -18.99
N GLY A 215 -14.91 -15.66 -19.28
CA GLY A 215 -14.30 -14.68 -18.38
C GLY A 215 -14.95 -13.28 -18.40
N ALA A 216 -15.51 -12.87 -19.53
CA ALA A 216 -16.03 -11.51 -19.72
C ALA A 216 -17.10 -11.08 -18.70
N PRO A 217 -18.10 -11.91 -18.34
CA PRO A 217 -19.09 -11.55 -17.32
C PRO A 217 -18.46 -11.29 -15.94
N GLY A 218 -17.49 -12.12 -15.54
CA GLY A 218 -16.79 -11.98 -14.28
C GLY A 218 -15.92 -10.71 -14.24
N LEU A 219 -15.25 -10.39 -15.35
CA LEU A 219 -14.48 -9.15 -15.47
C LEU A 219 -15.39 -7.92 -15.36
N LEU A 220 -16.53 -7.91 -16.07
CA LEU A 220 -17.48 -6.80 -15.99
C LEU A 220 -18.03 -6.61 -14.57
N ALA A 221 -18.38 -7.69 -13.88
CA ALA A 221 -18.82 -7.63 -12.49
C ALA A 221 -17.74 -7.03 -11.58
N ALA A 222 -16.50 -7.51 -11.69
CA ALA A 222 -15.38 -6.99 -10.91
C ALA A 222 -15.08 -5.50 -11.19
N LEU A 223 -15.18 -5.07 -12.46
CA LEU A 223 -15.02 -3.66 -12.84
C LEU A 223 -16.14 -2.80 -12.24
N ARG A 224 -17.40 -3.26 -12.32
CA ARG A 224 -18.55 -2.56 -11.73
C ARG A 224 -18.38 -2.40 -10.23
N GLU A 225 -17.99 -3.45 -9.52
CA GLU A 225 -17.71 -3.41 -8.07
C GLU A 225 -16.58 -2.42 -7.74
N ALA A 226 -15.46 -2.50 -8.47
CA ALA A 226 -14.32 -1.62 -8.25
C ALA A 226 -14.63 -0.14 -8.51
N VAL A 227 -15.48 0.16 -9.49
CA VAL A 227 -15.94 1.52 -9.79
C VAL A 227 -16.94 2.00 -8.73
N SER A 228 -17.95 1.20 -8.38
CA SER A 228 -18.89 1.53 -7.30
C SER A 228 -18.18 1.85 -5.98
N LEU A 229 -17.12 1.12 -5.64
CA LEU A 229 -16.32 1.39 -4.44
C LEU A 229 -15.70 2.80 -4.42
N ARG A 230 -15.53 3.45 -5.58
CA ARG A 230 -14.90 4.77 -5.74
C ARG A 230 -15.89 5.88 -6.04
N VAL A 231 -17.16 5.55 -6.27
CA VAL A 231 -18.20 6.51 -6.62
C VAL A 231 -19.03 6.82 -5.38
N THR A 232 -19.15 8.11 -5.07
CA THR A 232 -20.22 8.61 -4.20
C THR A 232 -21.31 9.18 -5.10
N PRO A 233 -22.53 8.61 -5.12
CA PRO A 233 -23.60 9.08 -5.97
C PRO A 233 -23.86 10.59 -5.82
N GLY A 234 -24.04 11.29 -6.94
CA GLY A 234 -24.25 12.74 -6.99
C GLY A 234 -23.00 13.61 -6.81
N ARG A 235 -21.86 13.04 -6.40
CA ARG A 235 -20.58 13.79 -6.36
C ARG A 235 -19.93 13.86 -7.74
N ALA A 236 -19.21 14.97 -7.94
CA ALA A 236 -18.38 15.14 -9.13
C ALA A 236 -17.21 14.16 -9.11
N LEU A 237 -16.99 13.46 -10.21
CA LEU A 237 -15.83 12.59 -10.42
C LEU A 237 -15.08 13.06 -11.67
N GLY A 238 -13.82 13.42 -11.51
CA GLY A 238 -12.93 13.70 -12.62
C GLY A 238 -12.54 12.40 -13.33
N ALA A 239 -12.65 12.36 -14.65
CA ALA A 239 -12.26 11.22 -15.47
C ALA A 239 -11.49 11.67 -16.71
N ASP A 240 -10.39 10.97 -17.01
CA ASP A 240 -9.69 11.13 -18.28
C ASP A 240 -10.39 10.27 -19.34
N LEU A 241 -11.09 10.92 -20.26
CA LEU A 241 -11.79 10.32 -21.37
C LEU A 241 -10.97 10.52 -22.65
N SER A 242 -9.91 9.72 -22.78
CA SER A 242 -9.03 9.71 -23.96
C SER A 242 -9.67 9.14 -25.23
N GLY A 243 -10.93 8.68 -25.17
CA GLY A 243 -11.65 8.04 -26.27
C GLY A 243 -11.34 6.54 -26.46
N GLY A 244 -10.35 6.01 -25.75
CA GLY A 244 -10.02 4.58 -25.78
C GLY A 244 -11.11 3.70 -25.13
N PRO A 245 -11.31 2.45 -25.58
CA PRO A 245 -12.37 1.57 -25.07
C PRO A 245 -12.36 1.39 -23.54
N ALA A 246 -11.18 1.31 -22.93
CA ALA A 246 -11.05 1.16 -21.48
C ALA A 246 -11.51 2.39 -20.70
N ALA A 247 -11.10 3.59 -21.12
CA ALA A 247 -11.49 4.85 -20.49
C ALA A 247 -13.01 5.07 -20.63
N THR A 248 -13.57 4.80 -21.81
CA THR A 248 -15.00 4.87 -22.07
C THR A 248 -15.79 3.90 -21.19
N ALA A 249 -15.35 2.64 -21.08
CA ALA A 249 -16.02 1.65 -20.24
C ALA A 249 -16.04 2.06 -18.76
N LEU A 250 -14.93 2.58 -18.23
CA LEU A 250 -14.87 3.06 -16.84
C LEU A 250 -15.78 4.28 -16.61
N CYS A 251 -15.86 5.20 -17.57
CA CYS A 251 -16.78 6.34 -17.49
C CYS A 251 -18.24 5.88 -17.48
N LEU A 252 -18.62 4.94 -18.35
CA LEU A 252 -19.97 4.38 -18.39
C LEU A 252 -20.34 3.71 -17.06
N LEU A 253 -19.43 2.90 -16.50
CA LEU A 253 -19.64 2.27 -15.19
C LEU A 253 -19.74 3.30 -14.06
N ALA A 254 -18.97 4.39 -14.12
CA ALA A 254 -19.03 5.43 -13.11
C ALA A 254 -20.34 6.22 -13.19
N ALA A 255 -20.85 6.48 -14.40
CA ALA A 255 -22.17 7.06 -14.63
C ALA A 255 -23.29 6.12 -14.16
N GLU A 256 -23.19 4.82 -14.43
CA GLU A 256 -24.10 3.78 -13.92
C GLU A 256 -24.15 3.79 -12.39
N ALA A 257 -23.00 3.94 -11.73
CA ALA A 257 -22.90 4.07 -10.27
C ALA A 257 -23.36 5.44 -9.72
N GLY A 258 -23.79 6.38 -10.57
CA GLY A 258 -24.37 7.66 -10.17
C GLY A 258 -23.37 8.81 -10.01
N ALA A 259 -22.15 8.70 -10.54
CA ALA A 259 -21.21 9.82 -10.54
C ALA A 259 -21.64 10.95 -11.49
N ARG A 260 -21.41 12.21 -11.08
CA ARG A 260 -21.46 13.36 -12.00
C ARG A 260 -20.10 13.52 -12.66
N LEU A 261 -19.93 13.02 -13.87
CA LEU A 261 -18.62 13.01 -14.54
C LEU A 261 -18.19 14.41 -14.98
N VAL A 262 -16.92 14.73 -14.72
CA VAL A 262 -16.20 15.86 -15.33
C VAL A 262 -15.07 15.25 -16.15
N THR A 263 -15.22 15.25 -17.47
CA THR A 263 -14.28 14.57 -18.35
C THR A 263 -13.24 15.54 -18.91
N SER A 264 -11.97 15.14 -18.87
CA SER A 264 -10.88 15.77 -19.64
C SER A 264 -10.45 14.83 -20.77
N GLY A 265 -10.02 15.37 -21.90
CA GLY A 265 -9.39 14.61 -22.96
C GLY A 265 -8.39 15.50 -23.68
N ALA A 266 -7.27 14.93 -24.14
CA ALA A 266 -6.36 15.65 -25.00
C ALA A 266 -7.03 15.86 -26.37
N PRO A 267 -6.96 17.07 -26.98
CA PRO A 267 -7.26 17.19 -28.40
C PRO A 267 -6.27 16.28 -29.16
N GLY A 268 -6.82 15.39 -29.99
CA GLY A 268 -6.04 14.50 -30.84
C GLY A 268 -5.27 15.22 -31.93
#